data_AF-A0A238K3K2-F1
#
_entry.id   AF-A0A238K3K2-F1
#
_cell.length_a   1.000
_cell.length_b   1.000
_cell.length_c   1.000
_cell.angle_alpha   90.00
_cell.angle_beta   90.00
_cell.angle_gamma   90.00
#
_symmetry.space_group_name_H-M   'P 1'
#
loop_
_entity.id
_entity.type
_entity.pdbx_description
1 polymer ?
#
loop_
_entity_poly.entity_id
_entity_poly.type
_entity_poly.pdbx_seq_one_letter_code
_entity_poly.pdbx_strand_id
1 'polypeptide(L)'
;MASLVTSGAPSEEVVAASARAAQKTFSNAIDDPVYAEAVALLVIVSQAGQGDDFASSLRRNGVAVETAPDLIGLLEAVGQRLDAAGRQGGEVSDVGSLARRALLGALYTSFSQELPGLFPEPADLPKAVRKFSSPAGFSELARAFFTRMTAETLAYWLDRTMGAQIGDGRRFQDAHDRNVFDAALSQFSAEATRIIKEFSAGWYAKNAFSNRGDLRERSKAYAAIAFKKINEELQRRVGDDA
;
A
#
# COMPACT_ATOMS: atom_id res chain seq x y z
N MET A 1 32.25 -4.67 -17.66
CA MET A 1 31.30 -3.89 -18.47
C MET A 1 30.88 -4.68 -19.72
N ALA A 2 30.05 -5.70 -19.55
CA ALA A 2 29.30 -6.38 -20.61
C ALA A 2 28.49 -7.53 -19.97
N SER A 3 27.25 -7.25 -19.56
CA SER A 3 26.15 -8.22 -19.36
C SER A 3 24.97 -7.54 -18.65
N LEU A 4 24.40 -6.48 -19.23
CA LEU A 4 23.31 -5.71 -18.61
C LEU A 4 22.03 -5.62 -19.45
N VAL A 5 21.88 -6.45 -20.49
CA VAL A 5 20.72 -6.35 -21.41
C VAL A 5 20.10 -7.72 -21.77
N THR A 6 20.46 -8.83 -21.12
CA THR A 6 19.96 -10.18 -21.50
C THR A 6 19.08 -10.89 -20.46
N SER A 7 18.82 -10.29 -19.30
CA SER A 7 17.77 -10.76 -18.40
C SER A 7 16.74 -9.66 -18.28
N GLY A 8 15.45 -9.95 -18.50
CA GLY A 8 14.35 -8.99 -18.30
C GLY A 8 14.24 -8.38 -16.89
N ALA A 9 15.21 -8.63 -16.00
CA ALA A 9 15.31 -8.04 -14.69
C ALA A 9 15.71 -6.54 -14.75
N PRO A 10 15.28 -5.72 -13.78
CA PRO A 10 15.84 -4.39 -13.59
C PRO A 10 17.36 -4.50 -13.36
N SER A 11 18.16 -3.64 -14.00
CA SER A 11 19.55 -3.50 -13.56
C SER A 11 19.56 -2.73 -12.24
N GLU A 12 20.52 -3.03 -11.35
CA GLU A 12 20.66 -2.33 -10.07
C GLU A 12 20.68 -0.80 -10.24
N GLU A 13 21.36 -0.31 -11.28
CA GLU A 13 21.41 1.12 -11.61
C GLU A 13 20.03 1.71 -11.95
N VAL A 14 19.16 0.94 -12.61
CA VAL A 14 17.80 1.35 -12.97
C VAL A 14 16.87 1.31 -11.76
N VAL A 15 17.03 0.31 -10.87
CA VAL A 15 16.35 0.28 -9.57
C VAL A 15 16.78 1.49 -8.75
N ALA A 16 18.07 1.79 -8.71
CA ALA A 16 18.65 2.91 -7.96
C ALA A 16 18.15 4.26 -8.46
N ALA A 17 18.13 4.49 -9.77
CA ALA A 17 17.61 5.73 -10.36
C ALA A 17 16.10 5.90 -10.07
N SER A 18 15.33 4.82 -10.16
CA SER A 18 13.89 4.84 -9.89
C SER A 18 13.57 4.98 -8.42
N ALA A 19 14.37 4.36 -7.55
CA ALA A 19 14.32 4.56 -6.12
C ALA A 19 14.56 6.03 -5.79
N ARG A 20 15.61 6.66 -6.34
CA ARG A 20 15.89 8.10 -6.20
C ARG A 20 14.72 8.99 -6.66
N ALA A 21 14.10 8.69 -7.80
CA ALA A 21 12.92 9.42 -8.28
C ALA A 21 11.68 9.22 -7.38
N ALA A 22 11.48 8.00 -6.90
CA ALA A 22 10.42 7.67 -5.95
C ALA A 22 10.58 8.42 -4.62
N GLN A 23 11.80 8.66 -4.14
CA GLN A 23 12.03 9.42 -2.88
C GLN A 23 11.43 10.82 -2.94
N LYS A 24 11.63 11.52 -4.06
CA LYS A 24 11.07 12.87 -4.27
C LYS A 24 9.53 12.83 -4.26
N THR A 25 8.96 11.76 -4.80
CA THR A 25 7.51 11.53 -4.78
C THR A 25 7.01 11.27 -3.36
N PHE A 26 7.73 10.46 -2.58
CA PHE A 26 7.37 10.17 -1.20
C PHE A 26 7.47 11.38 -0.28
N SER A 27 8.41 12.30 -0.52
CA SER A 27 8.47 13.56 0.23
C SER A 27 7.22 14.41 0.05
N ASN A 28 6.66 14.44 -1.17
CA ASN A 28 5.43 15.19 -1.47
C ASN A 28 4.16 14.41 -1.07
N ALA A 29 4.25 13.08 -0.98
CA ALA A 29 3.12 12.20 -0.66
C ALA A 29 2.53 12.43 0.74
N ILE A 30 3.33 12.95 1.68
CA ILE A 30 2.90 13.20 3.07
C ILE A 30 1.74 14.21 3.13
N ASP A 31 1.71 15.14 2.18
CA ASP A 31 0.66 16.17 2.08
C ASP A 31 -0.47 15.77 1.14
N ASP A 32 -0.38 14.60 0.51
CA ASP A 32 -1.43 14.09 -0.36
C ASP A 32 -2.63 13.59 0.46
N PRO A 33 -3.84 14.14 0.25
CA PRO A 33 -5.01 13.81 1.06
C PRO A 33 -5.49 12.37 0.84
N VAL A 34 -5.32 11.80 -0.36
CA VAL A 34 -5.72 10.42 -0.65
C VAL A 34 -4.77 9.45 0.01
N TYR A 35 -3.47 9.73 0.00
CA TYR A 35 -2.49 8.93 0.72
C TYR A 35 -2.73 8.95 2.23
N ALA A 36 -2.93 10.13 2.83
CA ALA A 36 -3.23 10.26 4.24
C ALA A 36 -4.52 9.50 4.62
N GLU A 37 -5.56 9.62 3.79
CA GLU A 37 -6.81 8.87 3.96
C GLU A 37 -6.59 7.36 3.83
N ALA A 38 -5.76 6.91 2.89
CA ALA A 38 -5.49 5.48 2.70
C ALA A 38 -4.86 4.84 3.93
N VAL A 39 -3.89 5.52 4.54
CA VAL A 39 -3.27 5.04 5.79
C VAL A 39 -4.24 5.11 6.96
N ALA A 40 -5.10 6.13 7.02
CA ALA A 40 -6.15 6.19 8.03
C ALA A 40 -7.15 5.03 7.89
N LEU A 41 -7.58 4.73 6.66
CA LEU A 41 -8.51 3.63 6.37
C LEU A 41 -7.92 2.26 6.67
N LEU A 42 -6.62 2.06 6.46
CA LEU A 42 -5.92 0.85 6.91
C LEU A 42 -6.13 0.60 8.41
N VAL A 43 -6.00 1.64 9.23
CA VAL A 43 -6.17 1.56 10.68
C VAL A 43 -7.65 1.41 11.05
N ILE A 44 -8.53 2.17 10.43
CA ILE A 44 -9.99 2.15 10.68
C ILE A 44 -10.58 0.78 10.36
N VAL A 45 -10.25 0.21 9.22
CA VAL A 45 -10.74 -1.12 8.80
C VAL A 45 -10.23 -2.19 9.77
N SER A 46 -8.94 -2.16 10.12
CA SER A 46 -8.39 -3.07 11.14
C SER A 46 -9.09 -2.91 12.49
N GLN A 47 -9.40 -1.70 12.95
CA GLN A 47 -10.12 -1.51 14.22
C GLN A 47 -11.56 -2.01 14.18
N ALA A 48 -12.24 -1.83 13.04
CA ALA A 48 -13.62 -2.27 12.89
C ALA A 48 -13.78 -3.78 13.16
N GLY A 49 -12.77 -4.60 12.84
CA GLY A 49 -12.78 -6.04 13.11
C GLY A 49 -12.78 -6.45 14.59
N GLN A 50 -12.46 -5.55 15.53
CA GLN A 50 -12.59 -5.83 16.98
C GLN A 50 -13.99 -5.54 17.54
N GLY A 51 -14.76 -4.68 16.87
CA GLY A 51 -16.03 -4.19 17.40
C GLY A 51 -17.14 -5.24 17.32
N ASP A 52 -18.12 -5.14 18.23
CA ASP A 52 -19.31 -6.00 18.21
C ASP A 52 -20.19 -5.74 16.96
N ASP A 53 -20.08 -4.54 16.38
CA ASP A 53 -20.75 -4.15 15.14
C ASP A 53 -19.75 -3.55 14.14
N PHE A 54 -19.29 -4.41 13.23
CA PHE A 54 -18.34 -4.10 12.17
C PHE A 54 -18.82 -2.97 11.24
N ALA A 55 -20.04 -3.11 10.70
CA ALA A 55 -20.60 -2.17 9.73
C ALA A 55 -20.82 -0.79 10.35
N SER A 56 -21.38 -0.73 11.56
CA SER A 56 -21.57 0.54 12.25
C SER A 56 -20.24 1.22 12.62
N SER A 57 -19.21 0.45 12.96
CA SER A 57 -17.87 1.00 13.20
C SER A 57 -17.27 1.67 11.96
N LEU A 58 -17.40 1.04 10.80
CA LEU A 58 -16.97 1.60 9.52
C LEU A 58 -17.73 2.88 9.16
N ARG A 59 -19.06 2.87 9.29
CA ARG A 59 -19.90 4.05 8.99
C ARG A 59 -19.59 5.24 9.88
N ARG A 60 -19.37 5.03 11.19
CA ARG A 60 -18.96 6.10 12.12
C ARG A 60 -17.65 6.78 11.70
N ASN A 61 -16.82 6.10 10.93
CA ASN A 61 -15.56 6.62 10.39
C ASN A 61 -15.67 7.12 8.93
N GLY A 62 -16.89 7.22 8.39
CA GLY A 62 -17.17 7.72 7.05
C GLY A 62 -17.04 6.69 5.93
N VAL A 63 -16.94 5.39 6.25
CA VAL A 63 -16.94 4.30 5.26
C VAL A 63 -18.36 3.77 5.11
N ALA A 64 -19.03 4.18 4.04
CA ALA A 64 -20.45 3.92 3.81
C ALA A 64 -20.72 2.49 3.30
N VAL A 65 -20.73 1.51 4.21
CA VAL A 65 -21.05 0.11 3.91
C VAL A 65 -22.52 -0.24 4.17
N GLU A 66 -23.00 -1.29 3.53
CA GLU A 66 -24.27 -1.95 3.90
C GLU A 66 -24.20 -2.61 5.29
N THR A 67 -25.33 -3.11 5.79
CA THR A 67 -25.41 -3.65 7.17
C THR A 67 -24.66 -4.97 7.31
N ALA A 68 -24.60 -5.75 6.25
CA ALA A 68 -23.80 -6.97 6.16
C ALA A 68 -22.96 -6.92 4.87
N PRO A 69 -21.88 -6.12 4.85
CA PRO A 69 -21.08 -5.96 3.65
C PRO A 69 -20.25 -7.23 3.39
N ASP A 70 -20.13 -7.59 2.11
CA ASP A 70 -19.12 -8.53 1.66
C ASP A 70 -17.79 -7.80 1.36
N LEU A 71 -16.75 -8.55 0.94
CA LEU A 71 -15.44 -7.96 0.64
C LEU A 71 -15.52 -6.90 -0.46
N ILE A 72 -16.35 -7.11 -1.48
CA ILE A 72 -16.47 -6.18 -2.61
C ILE A 72 -17.15 -4.89 -2.16
N GLY A 73 -18.24 -4.98 -1.39
CA GLY A 73 -18.92 -3.83 -0.81
C GLY A 73 -18.03 -3.04 0.15
N LEU A 74 -17.16 -3.71 0.91
CA LEU A 74 -16.14 -3.03 1.70
C LEU A 74 -15.13 -2.27 0.82
N LEU A 75 -14.58 -2.93 -0.21
CA LEU A 75 -13.59 -2.32 -1.12
C LEU A 75 -14.19 -1.15 -1.89
N GLU A 76 -15.45 -1.24 -2.30
CA GLU A 76 -16.19 -0.16 -2.93
C GLU A 76 -16.31 1.04 -1.99
N ALA A 77 -16.80 0.84 -0.76
CA ALA A 77 -16.97 1.89 0.22
C ALA A 77 -15.63 2.56 0.61
N VAL A 78 -14.55 1.78 0.72
CA VAL A 78 -13.19 2.30 0.92
C VAL A 78 -12.74 3.14 -0.29
N GLY A 79 -12.97 2.64 -1.51
CA GLY A 79 -12.67 3.36 -2.76
C GLY A 79 -13.40 4.70 -2.84
N GLN A 80 -14.70 4.71 -2.59
CA GLN A 80 -15.52 5.92 -2.57
C GLN A 80 -15.03 6.94 -1.53
N ARG A 81 -14.59 6.47 -0.36
CA ARG A 81 -14.05 7.34 0.69
C ARG A 81 -12.73 7.99 0.29
N LEU A 82 -11.86 7.25 -0.41
CA LEU A 82 -10.61 7.78 -0.98
C LEU A 82 -10.90 8.80 -2.08
N ASP A 83 -11.85 8.50 -2.97
CA ASP A 83 -12.26 9.40 -4.05
C ASP A 83 -12.85 10.71 -3.48
N ALA A 84 -13.58 10.63 -2.35
CA ALA A 84 -14.04 11.80 -1.62
C ALA A 84 -12.89 12.63 -1.01
N ALA A 85 -11.84 11.97 -0.48
CA ALA A 85 -10.66 12.68 0.02
C ALA A 85 -9.89 13.40 -1.10
N GLY A 86 -9.80 12.79 -2.29
CA GLY A 86 -9.17 13.41 -3.47
C GLY A 86 -9.91 14.66 -3.95
N ARG A 87 -11.25 14.62 -4.01
CA ARG A 87 -12.07 15.78 -4.42
C ARG A 87 -11.92 17.00 -3.51
N GLN A 88 -11.63 16.79 -2.23
CA GLN A 88 -11.38 17.87 -1.27
C GLN A 88 -9.99 18.53 -1.49
N GLY A 89 -9.06 17.81 -2.12
CA GLY A 89 -7.70 18.28 -2.40
C GLY A 89 -7.48 18.94 -3.75
N GLY A 90 -8.44 18.86 -4.68
CA GLY A 90 -8.31 19.41 -6.04
C GLY A 90 -8.09 18.33 -7.11
N GLU A 91 -7.06 18.50 -7.95
CA GLU A 91 -6.75 17.58 -9.06
C GLU A 91 -6.35 16.18 -8.58
N VAL A 92 -6.62 15.17 -9.41
CA VAL A 92 -6.19 13.79 -9.18
C VAL A 92 -4.67 13.72 -9.25
N SER A 93 -4.05 13.38 -8.12
CA SER A 93 -2.61 13.18 -8.04
C SER A 93 -2.21 11.75 -8.42
N ASP A 94 -1.02 11.61 -9.02
CA ASP A 94 -0.44 10.30 -9.29
C ASP A 94 -0.21 9.51 -7.99
N VAL A 95 0.29 10.18 -6.95
CA VAL A 95 0.49 9.58 -5.62
C VAL A 95 -0.81 9.06 -5.03
N GLY A 96 -1.88 9.85 -5.07
CA GLY A 96 -3.18 9.45 -4.57
C GLY A 96 -3.75 8.26 -5.34
N SER A 97 -3.56 8.24 -6.66
CA SER A 97 -3.95 7.11 -7.51
C SER A 97 -3.20 5.83 -7.16
N LEU A 98 -1.89 5.92 -6.94
CA LEU A 98 -1.04 4.80 -6.50
C LEU A 98 -1.43 4.33 -5.09
N ALA A 99 -1.65 5.25 -4.16
CA ALA A 99 -2.06 4.94 -2.79
C ALA A 99 -3.42 4.23 -2.74
N ARG A 100 -4.38 4.71 -3.53
CA ARG A 100 -5.71 4.10 -3.68
C ARG A 100 -5.59 2.67 -4.19
N ARG A 101 -4.86 2.48 -5.28
CA ARG A 101 -4.61 1.15 -5.84
C ARG A 101 -3.97 0.25 -4.79
N ALA A 102 -2.86 0.69 -4.20
CA ALA A 102 -2.10 -0.06 -3.20
C ALA A 102 -2.95 -0.50 -2.01
N LEU A 103 -3.80 0.39 -1.46
CA LEU A 103 -4.69 0.05 -0.34
C LEU A 103 -5.72 -1.01 -0.75
N LEU A 104 -6.46 -0.78 -1.83
CA LEU A 104 -7.50 -1.71 -2.27
C LEU A 104 -6.92 -3.09 -2.58
N GLY A 105 -5.74 -3.13 -3.20
CA GLY A 105 -5.04 -4.38 -3.47
C GLY A 105 -4.55 -5.09 -2.20
N ALA A 106 -4.04 -4.34 -1.22
CA ALA A 106 -3.62 -4.93 0.05
C ALA A 106 -4.81 -5.50 0.83
N LEU A 107 -5.91 -4.75 0.92
CA LEU A 107 -7.14 -5.22 1.58
C LEU A 107 -7.72 -6.45 0.88
N TYR A 108 -7.81 -6.42 -0.45
CA TYR A 108 -8.32 -7.56 -1.23
C TYR A 108 -7.49 -8.81 -0.95
N THR A 109 -6.17 -8.76 -1.20
CA THR A 109 -5.29 -9.93 -1.03
C THR A 109 -5.27 -10.45 0.40
N SER A 110 -5.16 -9.56 1.39
CA SER A 110 -5.09 -9.97 2.80
C SER A 110 -6.41 -10.55 3.30
N PHE A 111 -7.56 -9.98 2.93
CA PHE A 111 -8.84 -10.48 3.42
C PHE A 111 -9.34 -11.68 2.62
N SER A 112 -9.10 -11.73 1.31
CA SER A 112 -9.49 -12.90 0.50
C SER A 112 -8.79 -14.19 0.94
N GLN A 113 -7.55 -14.09 1.45
CA GLN A 113 -6.80 -15.24 1.98
C GLN A 113 -7.39 -15.80 3.28
N GLU A 114 -8.12 -14.98 4.04
CA GLU A 114 -8.74 -15.37 5.31
C GLU A 114 -10.23 -15.73 5.16
N LEU A 115 -10.83 -15.48 3.99
CA LEU A 115 -12.22 -15.82 3.71
C LEU A 115 -12.35 -17.32 3.36
N PRO A 116 -13.42 -17.99 3.81
CA PRO A 116 -13.62 -19.41 3.54
C PRO A 116 -14.18 -19.67 2.14
N GLY A 117 -13.56 -20.63 1.43
CA GLY A 117 -14.06 -21.13 0.16
C GLY A 117 -14.13 -20.08 -0.96
N LEU A 118 -14.88 -20.40 -2.02
CA LEU A 118 -15.07 -19.49 -3.17
C LEU A 118 -16.26 -18.54 -3.00
N PHE A 119 -17.19 -18.87 -2.09
CA PHE A 119 -18.43 -18.14 -1.86
C PHE A 119 -18.59 -17.88 -0.35
N PRO A 120 -17.88 -16.90 0.20
CA PRO A 120 -17.97 -16.57 1.62
C PRO A 120 -19.33 -15.97 1.95
N GLU A 121 -19.81 -16.19 3.18
CA GLU A 121 -21.00 -15.50 3.68
C GLU A 121 -20.63 -14.10 4.19
N PRO A 122 -21.56 -13.13 4.19
CA PRO A 122 -21.30 -11.79 4.72
C PRO A 122 -20.76 -11.78 6.16
N ALA A 123 -21.15 -12.76 6.98
CA ALA A 123 -20.68 -12.92 8.36
C ALA A 123 -19.20 -13.34 8.47
N ASP A 124 -18.57 -13.77 7.38
CA ASP A 124 -17.17 -14.19 7.36
C ASP A 124 -16.21 -13.01 7.20
N LEU A 125 -16.62 -11.92 6.56
CA LEU A 125 -15.78 -10.74 6.39
C LEU A 125 -15.32 -10.14 7.74
N PRO A 126 -16.18 -9.90 8.74
CA PRO A 126 -15.72 -9.42 10.04
C PRO A 126 -14.70 -10.35 10.70
N LYS A 127 -14.85 -11.68 10.55
CA LYS A 127 -13.92 -12.68 11.09
C LYS A 127 -12.56 -12.61 10.40
N ALA A 128 -12.55 -12.47 9.08
CA ALA A 128 -11.34 -12.30 8.28
C ALA A 128 -10.61 -11.00 8.67
N VAL A 129 -11.33 -9.88 8.76
CA VAL A 129 -10.74 -8.59 9.16
C VAL A 129 -10.18 -8.64 10.59
N ARG A 130 -10.85 -9.35 11.51
CA ARG A 130 -10.42 -9.49 12.91
C ARG A 130 -8.99 -10.04 13.06
N LYS A 131 -8.50 -10.84 12.12
CA LYS A 131 -7.12 -11.35 12.10
C LYS A 131 -6.10 -10.22 12.03
N PHE A 132 -6.45 -9.12 11.36
CA PHE A 132 -5.61 -7.94 11.16
C PHE A 132 -5.83 -6.85 12.21
N SER A 133 -6.62 -7.15 13.25
CA SER A 133 -6.95 -6.20 14.30
C SER A 133 -6.07 -6.29 15.54
N SER A 134 -5.06 -7.17 15.53
CA SER A 134 -3.99 -7.25 16.54
C SER A 134 -2.76 -6.46 16.08
N PRO A 135 -1.83 -6.08 16.97
CA PRO A 135 -0.57 -5.44 16.55
C PRO A 135 0.20 -6.23 15.50
N ALA A 136 0.26 -7.56 15.64
CA ALA A 136 0.91 -8.45 14.68
C ALA A 136 0.16 -8.46 13.34
N GLY A 137 -1.15 -8.69 13.36
CA GLY A 137 -1.97 -8.71 12.14
C GLY A 137 -1.96 -7.37 11.40
N PHE A 138 -2.11 -6.26 12.12
CA PHE A 138 -2.01 -4.93 11.52
C PHE A 138 -0.65 -4.69 10.89
N SER A 139 0.44 -5.15 11.51
CA SER A 139 1.77 -4.99 10.93
C SER A 139 1.97 -5.73 9.61
N GLU A 140 1.32 -6.89 9.41
CA GLU A 140 1.33 -7.59 8.13
C GLU A 140 0.52 -6.82 7.08
N LEU A 141 -0.68 -6.35 7.44
CA LEU A 141 -1.52 -5.58 6.54
C LEU A 141 -0.86 -4.25 6.12
N ALA A 142 -0.26 -3.54 7.07
CA ALA A 142 0.51 -2.34 6.82
C ALA A 142 1.70 -2.60 5.90
N ARG A 143 2.46 -3.67 6.16
CA ARG A 143 3.57 -4.06 5.28
C ARG A 143 3.06 -4.40 3.88
N ALA A 144 1.94 -5.10 3.73
CA ALA A 144 1.36 -5.40 2.43
C ALA A 144 1.01 -4.13 1.65
N PHE A 145 0.36 -3.17 2.30
CA PHE A 145 0.07 -1.85 1.72
C PHE A 145 1.35 -1.12 1.28
N PHE A 146 2.33 -0.98 2.18
CA PHE A 146 3.55 -0.23 1.87
C PHE A 146 4.43 -0.92 0.82
N THR A 147 4.46 -2.25 0.79
CA THR A 147 5.14 -3.02 -0.28
C THR A 147 4.53 -2.70 -1.62
N ARG A 148 3.19 -2.76 -1.71
CA ARG A 148 2.48 -2.49 -2.96
C ARG A 148 2.63 -1.03 -3.39
N MET A 149 2.52 -0.10 -2.45
CA MET A 149 2.75 1.33 -2.72
C MET A 149 4.17 1.59 -3.25
N THR A 150 5.17 0.96 -2.63
CA THR A 150 6.57 1.10 -3.06
C THR A 150 6.77 0.52 -4.45
N ALA A 151 6.29 -0.70 -4.71
CA ALA A 151 6.41 -1.35 -6.01
C ALA A 151 5.72 -0.55 -7.11
N GLU A 152 4.49 -0.09 -6.88
CA GLU A 152 3.74 0.70 -7.84
C GLU A 152 4.38 2.07 -8.12
N THR A 153 4.94 2.72 -7.09
CA THR A 153 5.64 4.00 -7.27
C THR A 153 6.92 3.82 -8.09
N LEU A 154 7.71 2.79 -7.80
CA LEU A 154 8.91 2.49 -8.58
C LEU A 154 8.54 2.17 -10.03
N ALA A 155 7.55 1.30 -10.25
CA ALA A 155 7.09 0.93 -11.59
C ALA A 155 6.60 2.15 -12.38
N TYR A 156 5.85 3.03 -11.74
CA TYR A 156 5.38 4.28 -12.33
C TYR A 156 6.54 5.15 -12.86
N TRP A 157 7.61 5.33 -12.07
CA TRP A 157 8.76 6.12 -12.50
C TRP A 157 9.61 5.42 -13.56
N LEU A 158 9.71 4.09 -13.48
CA LEU A 158 10.35 3.28 -14.52
C LEU A 158 9.62 3.46 -15.86
N ASP A 159 8.29 3.36 -15.87
CA ASP A 159 7.47 3.51 -17.07
C ASP A 159 7.51 4.94 -17.63
N ARG A 160 7.67 5.96 -16.77
CA ARG A 160 7.74 7.37 -17.18
C ARG A 160 9.12 7.79 -17.70
N THR A 161 10.19 7.21 -17.17
CA THR A 161 11.58 7.51 -17.59
C THR A 161 12.00 6.67 -18.79
N MET A 162 11.40 5.50 -18.96
CA MET A 162 11.68 4.59 -20.05
C MET A 162 10.43 4.45 -20.92
N GLY A 163 10.25 5.34 -21.89
CA GLY A 163 9.06 5.34 -22.75
C GLY A 163 8.79 3.96 -23.36
N ALA A 164 7.54 3.49 -23.29
CA ALA A 164 6.93 2.27 -23.85
C ALA A 164 7.91 1.10 -24.10
N GLN A 165 8.28 0.35 -23.07
CA GLN A 165 9.37 -0.64 -23.09
C GLN A 165 9.03 -2.00 -23.71
N ILE A 166 7.90 -2.15 -24.42
CA ILE A 166 7.50 -3.42 -25.05
C ILE A 166 7.58 -3.30 -26.58
N GLY A 167 8.34 -4.19 -27.23
CA GLY A 167 8.48 -4.27 -28.69
C GLY A 167 9.90 -4.64 -29.14
N ASP A 168 10.07 -4.97 -30.42
CA ASP A 168 11.39 -5.31 -30.99
C ASP A 168 12.40 -4.18 -30.76
N GLY A 169 13.55 -4.51 -30.17
CA GLY A 169 14.60 -3.55 -29.81
C GLY A 169 14.32 -2.71 -28.55
N ARG A 170 13.29 -3.05 -27.76
CA ARG A 170 12.97 -2.44 -26.46
C ARG A 170 13.45 -3.35 -25.31
N ARG A 171 13.35 -2.87 -24.06
CA ARG A 171 13.85 -3.59 -22.86
C ARG A 171 13.09 -4.88 -22.58
N PHE A 172 11.78 -4.88 -22.77
CA PHE A 172 10.94 -6.07 -22.62
C PHE A 172 10.58 -6.54 -24.02
N GLN A 173 11.04 -7.72 -24.38
CA GLN A 173 10.75 -8.28 -25.71
C GLN A 173 9.30 -8.75 -25.77
N ASP A 174 8.73 -9.19 -24.63
CA ASP A 174 7.37 -9.67 -24.52
C ASP A 174 6.75 -9.44 -23.12
N ALA A 175 5.54 -10.00 -22.92
CA ALA A 175 4.83 -9.94 -21.64
C ALA A 175 5.48 -10.80 -20.53
N HIS A 176 6.27 -11.81 -20.89
CA HIS A 176 6.97 -12.65 -19.92
C HIS A 176 8.10 -11.86 -19.26
N ASP A 177 8.91 -11.14 -20.04
CA ASP A 177 9.96 -10.27 -19.52
C ASP A 177 9.39 -9.20 -18.57
N ARG A 178 8.21 -8.65 -18.89
CA ARG A 178 7.52 -7.71 -18.00
C ARG A 178 7.08 -8.36 -16.68
N ASN A 179 6.55 -9.58 -16.72
CA ASN A 179 6.14 -10.28 -15.50
C ASN A 179 7.34 -10.60 -14.59
N VAL A 180 8.48 -11.01 -15.16
CA VAL A 180 9.73 -11.24 -14.42
C VAL A 180 10.20 -9.95 -13.74
N PHE A 181 10.14 -8.84 -14.46
CA PHE A 181 10.47 -7.52 -13.94
C PHE A 181 9.55 -7.10 -12.77
N ASP A 182 8.23 -7.23 -12.95
CA ASP A 182 7.26 -6.85 -11.92
C ASP A 182 7.41 -7.71 -10.66
N ALA A 183 7.75 -9.00 -10.81
CA ALA A 183 8.07 -9.88 -9.70
C ALA A 183 9.33 -9.45 -8.94
N ALA A 184 10.41 -9.14 -9.66
CA ALA A 184 11.66 -8.66 -9.06
C ALA A 184 11.44 -7.33 -8.31
N LEU A 185 10.65 -6.41 -8.89
CA LEU A 185 10.33 -5.13 -8.28
C LEU A 185 9.48 -5.29 -7.00
N SER A 186 8.52 -6.22 -7.04
CA SER A 186 7.72 -6.58 -5.88
C SER A 186 8.58 -7.18 -4.76
N GLN A 187 9.55 -8.04 -5.10
CA GLN A 187 10.49 -8.61 -4.12
C GLN A 187 11.35 -7.51 -3.49
N PHE A 188 12.01 -6.68 -4.30
CA PHE A 188 12.82 -5.56 -3.81
C PHE A 188 12.01 -4.65 -2.87
N SER A 189 10.77 -4.34 -3.25
CA SER A 189 9.86 -3.54 -2.42
C SER A 189 9.49 -4.25 -1.11
N ALA A 190 9.25 -5.56 -1.14
CA ALA A 190 8.92 -6.34 0.06
C ALA A 190 10.08 -6.40 1.07
N GLU A 191 11.31 -6.41 0.57
CA GLU A 191 12.51 -6.33 1.40
C GLU A 191 12.71 -4.93 1.98
N ALA A 192 12.56 -3.89 1.15
CA ALA A 192 12.67 -2.49 1.55
C ALA A 192 11.62 -2.06 2.60
N THR A 193 10.48 -2.76 2.65
CA THR A 193 9.42 -2.48 3.64
C THR A 193 9.49 -3.37 4.87
N ARG A 194 10.49 -4.24 5.02
CA ARG A 194 10.61 -5.12 6.21
C ARG A 194 10.60 -4.32 7.52
N ILE A 195 11.21 -3.14 7.53
CA ILE A 195 11.24 -2.21 8.67
C ILE A 195 9.85 -1.76 9.14
N ILE A 196 8.84 -1.81 8.27
CA ILE A 196 7.46 -1.44 8.59
C ILE A 196 6.84 -2.41 9.59
N LYS A 197 7.18 -3.69 9.56
CA LYS A 197 6.53 -4.70 10.42
C LYS A 197 6.69 -4.36 11.91
N GLU A 198 7.92 -4.20 12.36
CA GLU A 198 8.23 -3.87 13.76
C GLU A 198 7.67 -2.51 14.18
N PHE A 199 7.83 -1.51 13.30
CA PHE A 199 7.33 -0.15 13.55
C PHE A 199 5.80 -0.11 13.70
N SER A 200 5.08 -0.75 12.78
CA SER A 200 3.62 -0.72 12.70
C SER A 200 2.97 -1.44 13.88
N ALA A 201 3.52 -2.57 14.31
CA ALA A 201 3.01 -3.30 15.47
C ALA A 201 3.08 -2.43 16.74
N GLY A 202 4.25 -1.82 17.00
CA GLY A 202 4.43 -0.94 18.15
C GLY A 202 3.58 0.33 18.09
N TRP A 203 3.40 0.90 16.89
CA TRP A 203 2.53 2.07 16.71
C TRP A 203 1.07 1.72 16.95
N TYR A 204 0.56 0.63 16.37
CA TYR A 204 -0.84 0.22 16.46
C TYR A 204 -1.25 -0.09 17.90
N ALA A 205 -0.40 -0.84 18.63
CA ALA A 205 -0.64 -1.17 20.03
C ALA A 205 -0.83 0.07 20.93
N LYS A 206 -0.12 1.17 20.62
CA LYS A 206 -0.14 2.41 21.42
C LYS A 206 -1.22 3.40 20.99
N ASN A 207 -1.55 3.43 19.70
CA ASN A 207 -2.31 4.55 19.13
C ASN A 207 -3.70 4.15 18.65
N ALA A 208 -3.91 2.93 18.17
CA ALA A 208 -5.18 2.55 17.55
C ALA A 208 -6.38 2.80 18.49
N PHE A 209 -6.29 2.35 19.74
CA PHE A 209 -7.37 2.41 20.73
C PHE A 209 -7.22 3.56 21.74
N SER A 210 -6.29 4.47 21.50
CA SER A 210 -6.03 5.57 22.43
C SER A 210 -7.03 6.70 22.21
N ASN A 211 -7.62 7.22 23.29
CA ASN A 211 -8.51 8.39 23.28
C ASN A 211 -7.77 9.73 23.05
N ARG A 212 -6.46 9.68 22.76
CA ARG A 212 -5.64 10.87 22.54
C ARG A 212 -5.72 11.33 21.09
N GLY A 213 -6.36 12.47 20.88
CA GLY A 213 -6.40 13.16 19.59
C GLY A 213 -7.21 12.42 18.53
N ASP A 214 -7.26 13.03 17.35
CA ASP A 214 -7.97 12.47 16.21
C ASP A 214 -7.20 11.28 15.60
N LEU A 215 -7.92 10.21 15.23
CA LEU A 215 -7.30 9.01 14.67
C LEU A 215 -6.66 9.28 13.31
N ARG A 216 -7.28 10.10 12.47
CA ARG A 216 -6.77 10.41 11.13
C ARG A 216 -5.50 11.24 11.21
N GLU A 217 -5.45 12.22 12.11
CA GLU A 217 -4.23 12.99 12.38
C GLU A 217 -3.07 12.10 12.85
N ARG A 218 -3.33 11.16 13.76
CA ARG A 218 -2.30 10.20 14.19
C ARG A 218 -1.89 9.26 13.07
N SER A 219 -2.83 8.81 12.25
CA SER A 219 -2.54 7.98 11.07
C SER A 219 -1.71 8.74 10.04
N LYS A 220 -1.92 10.05 9.85
CA LYS A 220 -1.07 10.91 9.02
C LYS A 220 0.36 10.99 9.56
N ALA A 221 0.51 11.18 10.88
CA ALA A 221 1.84 11.17 11.50
C ALA A 221 2.55 9.80 11.35
N TYR A 222 1.81 8.70 11.50
CA TYR A 222 2.31 7.35 11.22
C TYR A 222 2.74 7.18 9.77
N ALA A 223 1.93 7.65 8.83
CA ALA A 223 2.20 7.61 7.39
C ALA A 223 3.52 8.32 7.05
N ALA A 224 3.78 9.49 7.64
CA ALA A 224 5.01 10.24 7.44
C ALA A 224 6.25 9.50 7.96
N ILE A 225 6.15 8.89 9.15
CA ILE A 225 7.26 8.13 9.74
C ILE A 225 7.51 6.83 8.96
N ALA A 226 6.45 6.12 8.56
CA ALA A 226 6.55 4.92 7.74
C ALA A 226 7.28 5.21 6.43
N PHE A 227 6.91 6.29 5.74
CA PHE A 227 7.60 6.70 4.52
C PHE A 227 9.06 7.06 4.76
N LYS A 228 9.36 7.84 5.79
CA LYS A 228 10.74 8.17 6.14
C LYS A 228 11.60 6.91 6.30
N LYS A 229 11.07 5.91 7.01
CA LYS A 229 11.76 4.62 7.22
C LYS A 229 11.99 3.83 5.93
N ILE A 230 10.97 3.77 5.06
CA ILE A 230 11.10 3.10 3.75
C ILE A 230 12.14 3.83 2.90
N ASN A 231 12.12 5.16 2.90
CA ASN A 231 13.09 5.94 2.13
C ASN A 231 14.53 5.73 2.61
N GLU A 232 14.75 5.74 3.93
CA GLU A 232 16.06 5.42 4.53
C GLU A 232 16.53 3.99 4.19
N GLU A 233 15.62 3.01 4.12
CA GLU A 233 15.94 1.64 3.70
C GLU A 233 16.27 1.57 2.20
N LEU A 234 15.50 2.24 1.35
CA LEU A 234 15.78 2.33 -0.09
C LEU A 234 17.14 2.98 -0.35
N GLN A 235 17.49 4.04 0.38
CA GLN A 235 18.79 4.70 0.26
C GLN A 235 19.94 3.78 0.65
N ARG A 236 19.81 3.05 1.76
CA ARG A 236 20.84 2.09 2.20
C ARG A 236 21.05 1.00 1.15
N ARG A 237 19.98 0.39 0.65
CA ARG A 237 20.07 -0.66 -0.40
C ARG A 237 20.73 -0.16 -1.68
N VAL A 238 20.36 1.03 -2.14
CA VAL A 238 20.96 1.62 -3.34
C VAL A 238 22.43 2.04 -3.13
N GLY A 239 22.82 2.37 -1.89
CA GLY A 239 24.19 2.75 -1.55
C GLY A 239 25.11 1.56 -1.24
N ASP A 240 24.56 0.46 -0.74
CA ASP A 240 25.30 -0.78 -0.45
C ASP A 240 25.61 -1.59 -1.75
N ASP A 241 24.85 -1.36 -2.82
CA ASP A 241 25.01 -1.99 -4.15
C ASP A 241 25.82 -1.12 -5.16
N ALA A 242 26.50 -0.04 -4.71
CA ALA A 242 27.29 0.88 -5.55
C ALA A 242 28.80 0.81 -5.27
#